data_AF-A0AA39HBJ1-F1
#
_entry.id   AF-A0AA39HBJ1-F1
#
_cell.length_a   1.000
_cell.length_b   1.000
_cell.length_c   1.000
_cell.angle_alpha   90.00
_cell.angle_beta   90.00
_cell.angle_gamma   90.00
#
_symmetry.space_group_name_H-M   'P 1'
#
loop_
_entity.id
_entity.type
_entity.pdbx_description
1 polymer ?
#
loop_
_entity_poly.entity_id
_entity_poly.type
_entity_poly.pdbx_seq_one_letter_code
_entity_poly.pdbx_strand_id
1 'polypeptide(L)'
;MKKKELHEKEKENSSVLAIRQPRETLSALIHMQRDKKLRATVLCQILPECYLNEDACYPALTWIRRTHEDVVLLLTLKELGQMLQMIVYEYEELERNFMKMLVEVNACDDVLRDTKQRVFELVENVNSVEKKKDRIRADIEFLETQEKEMDELTAELEKAVGVSEWTDGSQVKLNSSLVPPTKADNQRQHMMQMQVGLDAQIKQASDDLAEILDQIAGLLALTPGSTGEDQEELNSALDQVRNILDYQITALQSINEIEMDVAKKFAVMEERLESERKLH
;
A
#
# COMPACT_ATOMS: atom_id res chain seq x y z
N MET A 1 -11.35 14.47 8.12
CA MET A 1 -11.45 15.70 8.92
C MET A 1 -12.78 15.84 9.66
N LYS A 2 -13.95 15.66 9.03
CA LYS A 2 -15.28 15.84 9.69
C LYS A 2 -15.56 14.98 10.94
N LYS A 3 -14.95 13.80 11.08
CA LYS A 3 -15.13 12.95 12.29
C LYS A 3 -14.35 13.44 13.53
N LYS A 4 -13.27 14.21 13.36
CA LYS A 4 -12.52 14.76 14.50
C LYS A 4 -13.23 15.97 15.12
N GLU A 5 -13.82 16.83 14.29
CA GLU A 5 -14.58 18.01 14.77
C GLU A 5 -15.87 17.65 15.52
N LEU A 6 -16.50 16.51 15.20
CA LEU A 6 -17.68 16.03 15.93
C LEU A 6 -17.32 15.53 17.34
N HIS A 7 -16.17 14.89 17.49
CA HIS A 7 -15.72 14.34 18.76
C HIS A 7 -15.25 15.42 19.74
N GLU A 8 -14.78 16.55 19.22
CA GLU A 8 -14.35 17.71 20.01
C GLU A 8 -15.55 18.51 20.54
N LYS A 9 -16.62 18.66 19.74
CA LYS A 9 -17.88 19.28 20.18
C LYS A 9 -18.65 18.47 21.23
N GLU A 10 -18.58 17.13 21.20
CA GLU A 10 -19.18 16.30 22.24
C GLU A 10 -18.43 16.41 23.58
N LYS A 11 -17.10 16.58 23.54
CA LYS A 11 -16.29 16.81 24.75
C LYS A 11 -16.62 18.15 25.39
N GLU A 12 -16.76 19.21 24.59
CA GLU A 12 -17.09 20.55 25.06
C GLU A 12 -18.51 20.63 25.67
N ASN A 13 -19.49 19.93 25.08
CA ASN A 13 -20.84 19.83 25.66
C ASN A 13 -20.88 19.01 26.96
N SER A 14 -20.03 17.99 27.10
CA SER A 14 -19.94 17.19 28.34
C SER A 14 -19.35 18.02 29.51
N SER A 15 -18.33 18.84 29.23
CA SER A 15 -17.75 19.76 30.21
C SER A 15 -18.71 20.88 30.64
N VAL A 16 -19.55 21.39 29.73
CA VAL A 16 -20.58 22.39 30.06
C VAL A 16 -21.74 21.79 30.87
N LEU A 17 -22.06 20.50 30.68
CA LEU A 17 -23.07 19.81 31.48
C LEU A 17 -22.60 19.59 32.94
N ALA A 18 -21.30 19.33 33.15
CA ALA A 18 -20.73 19.14 34.48
C ALA A 18 -20.77 20.42 35.34
N ILE A 19 -20.61 21.60 34.72
CA ILE A 19 -20.66 22.90 35.44
C ILE A 19 -22.12 23.30 35.79
N ARG A 20 -23.14 22.72 35.15
CA ARG A 20 -24.56 22.96 35.50
C ARG A 20 -25.05 22.19 36.72
N GLN A 21 -24.49 21.00 37.01
CA GLN A 21 -24.92 20.18 38.13
C GLN A 21 -24.80 20.83 39.53
N PRO A 22 -23.78 21.65 39.86
CA PRO A 22 -23.73 22.31 41.17
C PRO A 22 -24.81 23.40 41.39
N ARG A 23 -25.47 23.89 40.34
CA ARG A 23 -26.58 24.87 40.49
C ARG A 23 -27.89 24.21 40.90
N GLU A 24 -28.15 23.00 40.42
CA GLU A 24 -29.37 22.26 40.76
C GLU A 24 -29.33 21.73 42.20
N THR A 25 -28.14 21.36 42.69
CA THR A 25 -27.94 20.94 44.09
C THR A 25 -28.10 22.10 45.08
N LEU A 26 -27.63 23.32 44.74
CA LEU A 26 -27.89 24.51 45.57
C LEU A 26 -29.37 24.89 45.61
N SER A 27 -30.09 24.76 44.49
CA SER A 27 -31.53 25.04 44.45
C SER A 27 -32.34 23.99 45.24
N ALA A 28 -31.91 22.73 45.23
CA ALA A 28 -32.46 21.67 46.07
C ALA A 28 -32.16 21.88 47.57
N LEU A 29 -30.98 22.40 47.91
CA LEU A 29 -30.59 22.74 49.28
C LEU A 29 -31.44 23.90 49.84
N ILE A 30 -31.72 24.91 49.02
CA ILE A 30 -32.61 26.05 49.36
C ILE A 30 -34.06 25.57 49.55
N HIS A 31 -34.54 24.62 48.73
CA HIS A 31 -35.86 24.02 48.91
C HIS A 31 -35.95 23.17 50.19
N MET A 32 -34.92 22.37 50.49
CA MET A 32 -34.85 21.63 51.77
C MET A 32 -34.79 22.56 52.99
N GLN A 33 -34.16 23.73 52.89
CA GLN A 33 -34.15 24.71 53.98
C GLN A 33 -35.53 25.35 54.22
N ARG A 34 -36.32 25.55 53.16
CA ARG A 34 -37.71 26.02 53.27
C ARG A 34 -38.60 24.99 53.98
N ASP A 35 -38.43 23.70 53.67
CA ASP A 35 -39.19 22.62 54.34
C ASP A 35 -38.84 22.45 55.82
N LYS A 36 -37.58 22.68 56.21
CA LYS A 36 -37.17 22.68 57.63
C LYS A 36 -37.84 23.82 58.42
N LYS A 37 -38.05 24.99 57.80
CA LYS A 37 -38.75 26.14 58.41
C LYS A 37 -40.25 25.87 58.58
N LEU A 38 -40.86 25.13 57.65
CA LEU A 38 -42.22 24.61 57.77
C LEU A 38 -42.33 23.57 58.89
N ARG A 39 -41.37 22.64 59.03
CA ARG A 39 -41.36 21.65 60.14
C ARG A 39 -41.20 22.28 61.52
N ALA A 40 -40.41 23.35 61.67
CA ALA A 40 -40.32 24.09 62.92
C ALA A 40 -41.64 24.82 63.29
N THR A 41 -42.39 25.24 62.29
CA THR A 41 -43.71 25.87 62.47
C THR A 41 -44.78 24.81 62.81
N VAL A 42 -44.69 23.62 62.22
CA VAL A 42 -45.60 22.49 62.49
C VAL A 42 -45.31 21.83 63.85
N LEU A 43 -44.07 21.77 64.31
CA LEU A 43 -43.74 21.29 65.66
C LEU A 43 -44.30 22.18 66.78
N CYS A 44 -44.52 23.47 66.52
CA CYS A 44 -45.26 24.35 67.44
C CYS A 44 -46.78 24.13 67.41
N GLN A 45 -47.32 23.43 66.40
CA GLN A 45 -48.75 23.13 66.29
C GLN A 45 -49.12 21.72 66.79
N ILE A 46 -48.14 20.86 67.09
CA ILE A 46 -48.37 19.47 67.55
C ILE A 46 -48.30 19.32 69.09
N LEU A 47 -47.98 20.39 69.83
CA LEU A 47 -48.09 20.39 71.30
C LEU A 47 -49.22 21.33 71.79
N PRO A 48 -50.51 20.98 71.57
CA PRO A 48 -51.57 21.55 72.38
C PRO A 48 -51.56 20.84 73.75
N GLU A 49 -51.61 21.63 74.82
CA GLU A 49 -51.66 21.22 76.24
C GLU A 49 -50.30 20.94 76.93
N CYS A 50 -49.61 22.03 77.29
CA CYS A 50 -48.71 22.03 78.44
C CYS A 50 -49.18 23.12 79.41
N TYR A 51 -50.22 22.82 80.20
CA TYR A 51 -50.56 23.58 81.41
C TYR A 51 -49.63 23.14 82.56
N LEU A 52 -48.35 23.51 82.50
CA LEU A 52 -47.42 23.35 83.62
C LEU A 52 -46.39 24.49 83.58
N ASN A 53 -46.41 25.34 84.61
CA ASN A 53 -45.46 26.40 85.02
C ASN A 53 -44.49 26.97 83.96
N GLU A 54 -44.67 28.25 83.65
CA GLU A 54 -43.82 29.07 82.77
C GLU A 54 -42.32 29.04 83.13
N ASP A 55 -41.97 28.77 84.39
CA ASP A 55 -40.59 28.82 84.89
C ASP A 55 -39.73 27.59 84.55
N ALA A 56 -40.33 26.45 84.17
CA ALA A 56 -39.58 25.22 83.84
C ALA A 56 -39.44 24.97 82.33
N CYS A 57 -40.27 25.61 81.51
CA CYS A 57 -40.31 25.36 80.07
C CYS A 57 -39.26 26.18 79.28
N TYR A 58 -38.92 27.38 79.77
CA TYR A 58 -37.96 28.29 79.13
C TYR A 58 -36.52 27.72 79.04
N PRO A 59 -35.97 27.09 80.09
CA PRO A 59 -34.64 26.47 80.03
C PRO A 59 -34.59 25.25 79.10
N ALA A 60 -35.66 24.44 79.07
CA ALA A 60 -35.72 23.25 78.23
C ALA A 60 -35.82 23.60 76.74
N LEU A 61 -36.66 24.59 76.38
CA LEU A 61 -36.81 25.04 75.00
C LEU A 61 -35.55 25.77 74.48
N THR A 62 -34.84 26.50 75.35
CA THR A 62 -33.56 27.14 74.97
C THR A 62 -32.43 26.13 74.80
N TRP A 63 -32.38 25.06 75.62
CA TRP A 63 -31.45 23.95 75.42
C TRP A 63 -31.76 23.13 74.15
N ILE A 64 -33.02 22.83 73.88
CA ILE A 64 -33.45 22.14 72.63
C ILE A 64 -33.14 23.00 71.40
N ARG A 65 -33.39 24.31 71.44
CA ARG A 65 -33.06 25.22 70.33
C ARG A 65 -31.54 25.26 70.09
N ARG A 66 -30.74 25.35 71.14
CA ARG A 66 -29.27 25.43 71.05
C ARG A 66 -28.67 24.12 70.52
N THR A 67 -29.11 22.98 71.07
CA THR A 67 -28.69 21.66 70.59
C THR A 67 -29.12 21.40 69.14
N HIS A 68 -30.30 21.87 68.73
CA HIS A 68 -30.72 21.79 67.32
C HIS A 68 -29.88 22.68 66.41
N GLU A 69 -29.54 23.90 66.83
CA GLU A 69 -28.68 24.82 66.07
C GLU A 69 -27.24 24.28 65.92
N ASP A 70 -26.69 23.70 66.98
CA ASP A 70 -25.37 23.04 66.97
C ASP A 70 -25.36 21.79 66.08
N VAL A 71 -26.43 20.96 66.12
CA VAL A 71 -26.56 19.77 65.26
C VAL A 71 -26.73 20.16 63.79
N VAL A 72 -27.49 21.22 63.49
CA VAL A 72 -27.63 21.73 62.11
C VAL A 72 -26.31 22.29 61.60
N LEU A 73 -25.58 23.06 62.41
CA LEU A 73 -24.26 23.57 62.03
C LEU A 73 -23.29 22.41 61.74
N LEU A 74 -23.26 21.39 62.60
CA LEU A 74 -22.42 20.20 62.43
C LEU A 74 -22.76 19.42 61.15
N LEU A 75 -24.05 19.28 60.83
CA LEU A 75 -24.53 18.65 59.60
C LEU A 75 -24.10 19.46 58.36
N THR A 76 -24.24 20.79 58.39
CA THR A 76 -23.81 21.65 57.27
C THR A 76 -22.30 21.67 57.08
N LEU A 77 -21.52 21.65 58.16
CA LEU A 77 -20.05 21.55 58.10
C LEU A 77 -19.61 20.17 57.56
N LYS A 78 -20.34 19.11 57.91
CA LYS A 78 -20.10 17.76 57.38
C LYS A 78 -20.43 17.67 55.89
N GLU A 79 -21.54 18.26 55.44
CA GLU A 79 -21.90 18.34 54.02
C GLU A 79 -20.85 19.12 53.22
N LEU A 80 -20.37 20.25 53.74
CA LEU A 80 -19.27 21.02 53.13
C LEU A 80 -17.96 20.22 53.10
N GLY A 81 -17.63 19.51 54.18
CA GLY A 81 -16.46 18.65 54.26
C GLY A 81 -16.50 17.50 53.24
N GLN A 82 -17.67 16.90 53.02
CA GLN A 82 -17.88 15.89 51.99
C GLN A 82 -17.72 16.45 50.58
N MET A 83 -18.28 17.64 50.31
CA MET A 83 -18.10 18.32 49.02
C MET A 83 -16.64 18.67 48.77
N LEU A 84 -15.93 19.16 49.80
CA LEU A 84 -14.50 19.45 49.70
C LEU A 84 -13.70 18.19 49.38
N GLN A 85 -13.99 17.09 50.07
CA GLN A 85 -13.32 15.80 49.83
C GLN A 85 -13.58 15.28 48.41
N MET A 86 -14.81 15.44 47.90
CA MET A 86 -15.17 15.08 46.53
C MET A 86 -14.38 15.90 45.50
N ILE A 87 -14.32 17.23 45.66
CA ILE A 87 -13.57 18.11 44.76
C ILE A 87 -12.07 17.79 44.79
N VAL A 88 -11.51 17.49 45.98
CA VAL A 88 -10.10 17.07 46.09
C VAL A 88 -9.87 15.76 45.33
N TYR A 89 -10.76 14.78 45.48
CA TYR A 89 -10.66 13.52 44.75
C TYR A 89 -10.76 13.71 43.22
N GLU A 90 -11.73 14.49 42.75
CA GLU A 90 -11.91 14.82 41.34
C GLU A 90 -10.68 15.56 40.77
N TYR A 91 -10.10 16.47 41.55
CA TYR A 91 -8.88 17.18 41.16
C TYR A 91 -7.69 16.23 41.05
N GLU A 92 -7.48 15.34 42.02
CA GLU A 92 -6.41 14.34 41.97
C GLU A 92 -6.60 13.37 40.79
N GLU A 93 -7.84 12.99 40.47
CA GLU A 93 -8.14 12.16 39.31
C GLU A 93 -7.84 12.88 37.99
N LEU A 94 -8.23 14.16 37.88
CA LEU A 94 -7.93 14.98 36.72
C LEU A 94 -6.42 15.16 36.54
N GLU A 95 -5.68 15.39 37.62
CA GLU A 95 -4.22 15.51 37.61
C GLU A 95 -3.57 14.21 37.09
N ARG A 96 -4.00 13.04 37.59
CA ARG A 96 -3.50 11.75 37.08
C ARG A 96 -3.78 11.56 35.59
N ASN A 97 -4.98 11.90 35.14
CA ASN A 97 -5.37 11.78 33.73
C ASN A 97 -4.59 12.76 32.84
N PHE A 98 -4.35 13.98 33.32
CA PHE A 98 -3.55 14.98 32.62
C PHE A 98 -2.09 14.52 32.47
N MET A 99 -1.50 13.98 33.54
CA MET A 99 -0.12 13.45 33.49
C MET A 99 0.00 12.27 32.52
N LYS A 100 -1.00 11.37 32.49
CA LYS A 100 -1.04 10.28 31.51
C LYS A 100 -1.10 10.81 30.08
N MET A 101 -1.95 11.81 29.83
CA MET A 101 -2.08 12.43 28.51
C MET A 101 -0.79 13.12 28.07
N LEU A 102 -0.09 13.81 28.98
CA LEU A 102 1.20 14.42 28.69
C LEU A 102 2.24 13.38 28.25
N VAL A 103 2.29 12.22 28.90
CA VAL A 103 3.18 11.12 28.49
C VAL A 103 2.82 10.57 27.12
N GLU A 104 1.53 10.39 26.83
CA GLU A 104 1.05 9.91 25.52
C GLU A 104 1.36 10.92 24.40
N VAL A 105 1.17 12.22 24.65
CA VAL A 105 1.51 13.28 23.70
C VAL A 105 3.01 13.33 23.46
N ASN A 106 3.83 13.21 24.49
CA ASN A 106 5.28 13.17 24.35
C ASN A 106 5.74 11.95 23.52
N ALA A 107 5.14 10.77 23.76
CA ALA A 107 5.42 9.59 22.94
C ALA A 107 4.99 9.79 21.47
N CYS A 108 3.87 10.49 21.24
CA CYS A 108 3.43 10.85 19.89
C CYS A 108 4.41 11.83 19.21
N ASP A 109 4.91 12.81 19.94
CA ASP A 109 5.89 13.78 19.42
C ASP A 109 7.21 13.12 19.02
N ASP A 110 7.68 12.11 19.77
CA ASP A 110 8.87 11.35 19.41
C ASP A 110 8.68 10.55 18.12
N VAL A 111 7.53 9.90 17.94
CA VAL A 111 7.19 9.20 16.69
C VAL A 111 7.05 10.17 15.51
N LEU A 112 6.47 11.35 15.73
CA LEU A 112 6.37 12.40 14.71
C LEU A 112 7.74 12.93 14.30
N ARG A 113 8.66 13.11 15.26
CA ARG A 113 10.03 13.54 14.98
C ARG A 113 10.79 12.50 14.15
N ASP A 114 10.69 11.23 14.52
CA ASP A 114 11.29 10.13 13.77
C ASP A 114 10.72 10.01 12.36
N THR A 115 9.39 10.05 12.23
CA THR A 115 8.72 10.01 10.93
C THR A 115 9.14 11.17 10.05
N LYS A 116 9.24 12.38 10.61
CA LYS A 116 9.72 13.57 9.90
C LYS A 116 11.16 13.38 9.40
N GLN A 117 12.04 12.81 10.21
CA GLN A 117 13.42 12.54 9.81
C GLN A 117 13.46 11.53 8.65
N ARG A 118 12.72 10.41 8.75
CA ARG A 118 12.60 9.43 7.67
C ARG A 118 12.03 10.02 6.38
N VAL A 119 11.06 10.94 6.49
CA VAL A 119 10.52 11.66 5.32
C VAL A 119 11.59 12.53 4.67
N PHE A 120 12.43 13.24 5.44
CA PHE A 120 13.52 14.02 4.84
C PHE A 120 14.56 13.15 4.14
N GLU A 121 14.96 12.03 4.75
CA GLU A 121 15.87 11.07 4.12
C GLU A 121 15.28 10.48 2.83
N LEU A 122 13.98 10.17 2.84
CA LEU A 122 13.27 9.71 1.65
C LEU A 122 13.26 10.78 0.55
N VAL A 123 13.00 12.04 0.90
CA VAL A 123 13.03 13.16 -0.05
C VAL A 123 14.43 13.33 -0.65
N GLU A 124 15.49 13.22 0.15
CA GLU A 124 16.86 13.28 -0.35
C GLU A 124 17.16 12.12 -1.32
N ASN A 125 16.75 10.90 -0.97
CA ASN A 125 16.89 9.72 -1.83
C ASN A 125 16.11 9.88 -3.15
N VAL A 126 14.87 10.37 -3.10
CA VAL A 126 14.06 10.64 -4.30
C VAL A 126 14.72 11.68 -5.18
N ASN A 127 15.22 12.79 -4.62
CA ASN A 127 15.95 13.81 -5.37
C ASN A 127 17.23 13.24 -6.02
N SER A 128 17.92 12.33 -5.33
CA SER A 128 19.11 11.64 -5.86
C SER A 128 18.75 10.72 -7.03
N VAL A 129 17.67 9.95 -6.91
CA VAL A 129 17.15 9.09 -7.98
C VAL A 129 16.67 9.91 -9.17
N GLU A 130 16.02 11.05 -8.94
CA GLU A 130 15.56 11.94 -10.00
C GLU A 130 16.74 12.50 -10.81
N LYS A 131 17.81 12.95 -10.14
CA LYS A 131 19.05 13.37 -10.81
C LYS A 131 19.68 12.25 -11.63
N LYS A 132 19.67 11.00 -11.13
CA LYS A 132 20.17 9.84 -11.88
C LYS A 132 19.31 9.54 -13.11
N LYS A 133 17.99 9.61 -12.97
CA LYS A 133 17.03 9.45 -14.08
C LYS A 133 17.27 10.51 -15.15
N ASP A 134 17.44 11.77 -14.77
CA ASP A 134 17.70 12.86 -15.73
C ASP A 134 19.06 12.69 -16.43
N ARG A 135 20.08 12.19 -15.72
CA ARG A 135 21.36 11.82 -16.33
C ARG A 135 21.21 10.69 -17.35
N ILE A 136 20.51 9.60 -16.97
CA ILE A 136 20.27 8.47 -17.88
C ILE A 136 19.49 8.94 -19.11
N ARG A 137 18.51 9.83 -18.95
CA ARG A 137 17.79 10.41 -20.09
C ARG A 137 18.74 11.16 -21.03
N ALA A 138 19.61 12.00 -20.49
CA ALA A 138 20.60 12.71 -21.31
C ALA A 138 21.57 11.74 -22.02
N ASP A 139 21.99 10.67 -21.33
CA ASP A 139 22.84 9.63 -21.91
C ASP A 139 22.09 8.87 -23.05
N ILE A 140 20.79 8.60 -22.90
CA ILE A 140 19.95 8.00 -23.95
C ILE A 140 19.82 8.94 -25.15
N GLU A 141 19.49 10.22 -24.93
CA GLU A 141 19.39 11.22 -26.02
C GLU A 141 20.72 11.35 -26.79
N PHE A 142 21.85 11.25 -26.07
CA PHE A 142 23.17 11.21 -26.68
C PHE A 142 23.38 9.95 -27.53
N LEU A 143 23.03 8.77 -27.02
CA LEU A 143 23.14 7.50 -27.76
C LEU A 143 22.24 7.49 -29.00
N GLU A 144 21.00 7.99 -28.91
CA GLU A 144 20.09 8.13 -30.05
C GLU A 144 20.68 9.04 -31.13
N THR A 145 21.34 10.13 -30.72
CA THR A 145 22.03 11.03 -31.65
C THR A 145 23.19 10.29 -32.33
N GLN A 146 23.98 9.51 -31.59
CA GLN A 146 25.08 8.73 -32.16
C GLN A 146 24.59 7.63 -33.11
N GLU A 147 23.51 6.93 -32.76
CA GLU A 147 22.88 5.93 -33.62
C GLU A 147 22.46 6.56 -34.96
N LYS A 148 21.78 7.72 -34.90
CA LYS A 148 21.39 8.45 -36.11
C LYS A 148 22.58 8.90 -36.95
N GLU A 149 23.64 9.42 -36.34
CA GLU A 149 24.87 9.80 -37.07
C GLU A 149 25.53 8.58 -37.73
N MET A 150 25.55 7.43 -37.05
CA MET A 150 26.07 6.18 -37.60
C MET A 150 25.20 5.65 -38.75
N ASP A 151 23.89 5.76 -38.65
CA ASP A 151 22.96 5.37 -39.72
C ASP A 151 23.14 6.26 -40.95
N GLU A 152 23.27 7.58 -40.77
CA GLU A 152 23.53 8.54 -41.85
C GLU A 152 24.86 8.23 -42.57
N LEU A 153 25.93 7.97 -41.82
CA LEU A 153 27.23 7.58 -42.37
C LEU A 153 27.17 6.23 -43.09
N THR A 154 26.43 5.26 -42.52
CA THR A 154 26.27 3.93 -43.12
C THR A 154 25.51 4.03 -44.44
N ALA A 155 24.43 4.81 -44.50
CA ALA A 155 23.67 5.06 -45.73
C ALA A 155 24.52 5.75 -46.82
N GLU A 156 25.40 6.69 -46.44
CA GLU A 156 26.33 7.31 -47.38
C GLU A 156 27.34 6.28 -47.95
N LEU A 157 27.86 5.39 -47.09
CA LEU A 157 28.77 4.31 -47.51
C LEU A 157 28.07 3.28 -48.40
N GLU A 158 26.85 2.86 -48.06
CA GLU A 158 26.05 1.95 -48.88
C GLU A 158 25.84 2.50 -50.29
N LYS A 159 25.49 3.79 -50.39
CA LYS A 159 25.36 4.49 -51.67
C LYS A 159 26.68 4.57 -52.43
N ALA A 160 27.80 4.81 -51.75
CA ALA A 160 29.12 4.88 -52.37
C ALA A 160 29.59 3.52 -52.93
N VAL A 161 29.26 2.42 -52.25
CA VAL A 161 29.58 1.05 -52.68
C VAL A 161 28.57 0.55 -53.73
N GLY A 162 27.41 1.19 -53.85
CA GLY A 162 26.33 0.80 -54.77
C GLY A 162 25.56 -0.42 -54.29
N VAL A 163 25.54 -0.66 -52.97
CA VAL A 163 24.72 -1.67 -52.32
C VAL A 163 23.36 -1.03 -52.06
N SER A 164 22.27 -1.76 -52.31
CA SER A 164 20.93 -1.33 -51.87
C SER A 164 20.90 -1.27 -50.34
N GLU A 165 20.03 -0.43 -49.79
CA GLU A 165 19.74 -0.34 -48.36
C GLU A 165 19.68 -1.78 -47.76
N TRP A 166 20.50 -2.05 -46.74
CA TRP A 166 20.70 -3.41 -46.17
C TRP A 166 19.39 -4.03 -45.63
N THR A 167 18.36 -3.22 -45.45
CA THR A 167 17.04 -3.54 -44.91
C THR A 167 16.29 -4.66 -45.64
N ASP A 168 16.60 -4.95 -46.90
CA ASP A 168 15.87 -5.97 -47.69
C ASP A 168 16.42 -7.40 -47.51
N GLY A 169 17.51 -7.61 -46.75
CA GLY A 169 18.16 -8.92 -46.62
C GLY A 169 18.66 -9.50 -47.97
N SER A 170 18.66 -8.66 -49.00
CA SER A 170 19.01 -9.00 -50.37
C SER A 170 20.51 -9.27 -50.46
N GLN A 171 20.89 -10.27 -51.27
CA GLN A 171 22.29 -10.61 -51.43
C GLN A 171 23.09 -9.38 -51.89
N VAL A 172 24.19 -9.07 -51.20
CA VAL A 172 25.15 -8.04 -51.65
C VAL A 172 25.65 -8.45 -53.03
N LYS A 173 25.19 -7.77 -54.08
CA LYS A 173 25.58 -8.07 -55.46
C LYS A 173 26.94 -7.43 -55.74
N LEU A 174 27.83 -8.19 -56.37
CA LEU A 174 29.09 -7.64 -56.87
C LEU A 174 28.79 -6.52 -57.87
N ASN A 175 29.49 -5.40 -57.73
CA ASN A 175 29.39 -4.24 -58.60
C ASN A 175 29.94 -4.56 -60.00
N SER A 176 29.09 -5.11 -60.86
CA SER A 176 29.46 -5.54 -62.23
C SER A 176 29.69 -4.37 -63.21
N SER A 177 29.82 -3.13 -62.73
CA SER A 177 29.84 -1.94 -63.60
C SER A 177 31.14 -1.75 -64.39
N LEU A 178 32.27 -2.34 -63.96
CA LEU A 178 33.57 -2.15 -64.63
C LEU A 178 34.26 -3.45 -65.06
N VAL A 179 34.11 -4.56 -64.32
CA VAL A 179 34.73 -5.86 -64.62
C VAL A 179 33.76 -6.98 -64.22
N PRO A 180 33.52 -8.01 -65.07
CA PRO A 180 32.69 -9.15 -64.70
C PRO A 180 33.35 -9.93 -63.55
N PRO A 181 32.58 -10.35 -62.52
CA PRO A 181 33.16 -11.04 -61.38
C PRO A 181 33.75 -12.41 -61.76
N THR A 182 34.95 -12.70 -61.24
CA THR A 182 35.66 -13.97 -61.46
C THR A 182 34.99 -15.09 -60.67
N LYS A 183 35.22 -16.36 -61.02
CA LYS A 183 34.78 -17.52 -60.21
C LYS A 183 35.23 -17.43 -58.74
N ALA A 184 36.44 -16.91 -58.49
CA ALA A 184 36.94 -16.67 -57.14
C ALA A 184 36.16 -15.57 -56.40
N ASP A 185 35.68 -14.53 -57.10
CA ASP A 185 34.88 -13.45 -56.52
C ASP A 185 33.50 -13.96 -56.11
N ASN A 186 32.86 -14.77 -56.95
CA ASN A 186 31.59 -15.42 -56.63
C ASN A 186 31.71 -16.38 -55.43
N GLN A 187 32.80 -17.15 -55.34
CA GLN A 187 33.04 -18.03 -54.20
C GLN A 187 33.25 -17.25 -52.90
N ARG A 188 33.98 -16.12 -52.95
CA ARG A 188 34.15 -15.22 -51.81
C ARG A 188 32.82 -14.59 -51.37
N GLN A 189 32.01 -14.12 -52.31
CA GLN A 189 30.68 -13.57 -52.05
C GLN A 189 29.78 -14.60 -51.36
N HIS A 190 29.77 -15.84 -51.84
CA HIS A 190 28.99 -16.91 -51.22
C HIS A 190 29.46 -17.20 -49.78
N MET A 191 30.76 -17.21 -49.54
CA MET A 191 31.31 -17.38 -48.19
C MET A 191 30.93 -16.22 -47.25
N MET A 192 31.05 -14.97 -47.70
CA MET A 192 30.60 -13.79 -46.93
C MET A 192 29.10 -13.85 -46.61
N GLN A 193 28.28 -14.29 -47.56
CA GLN A 193 26.85 -14.39 -47.33
C GLN A 193 26.48 -15.49 -46.34
N MET A 194 27.16 -16.64 -46.41
CA MET A 194 27.02 -17.70 -45.41
C MET A 194 27.41 -17.20 -44.01
N GLN A 195 28.46 -16.38 -43.90
CA GLN A 195 28.88 -15.78 -42.64
C GLN A 195 27.79 -14.84 -42.08
N VAL A 196 27.22 -13.96 -42.90
CA VAL A 196 26.11 -13.09 -42.49
C VAL A 196 24.91 -13.91 -41.99
N GLY A 197 24.58 -15.01 -42.67
CA GLY A 197 23.50 -15.90 -42.25
C GLY A 197 23.77 -16.60 -40.91
N LEU A 198 25.02 -17.00 -40.67
CA LEU A 198 25.44 -17.58 -39.39
C LEU A 198 25.38 -16.54 -38.26
N ASP A 199 25.84 -15.32 -38.50
CA ASP A 199 25.77 -14.22 -37.53
C ASP A 199 24.31 -13.88 -37.16
N ALA A 200 23.40 -13.90 -38.14
CA ALA A 200 21.96 -13.73 -37.88
C ALA A 200 21.39 -14.85 -36.99
N GLN A 201 21.76 -16.10 -37.25
CA GLN A 201 21.34 -17.24 -36.40
C GLN A 201 21.89 -17.13 -34.97
N ILE A 202 23.13 -16.69 -34.80
CA ILE A 202 23.72 -16.49 -33.46
C ILE A 202 22.98 -15.37 -32.72
N LYS A 203 22.66 -14.25 -33.39
CA LYS A 203 21.89 -13.16 -32.79
C LYS A 203 20.51 -13.65 -32.34
N GLN A 204 19.79 -14.36 -33.21
CA GLN A 204 18.49 -14.94 -32.86
C GLN A 204 18.60 -15.90 -31.66
N ALA A 205 19.58 -16.79 -31.64
CA ALA A 205 19.79 -17.69 -30.50
C ALA A 205 20.12 -16.93 -29.20
N SER A 206 20.83 -15.80 -29.29
CA SER A 206 21.10 -14.93 -28.13
C SER A 206 19.83 -14.25 -27.62
N ASP A 207 18.97 -13.79 -28.53
CA ASP A 207 17.68 -13.19 -28.17
C ASP A 207 16.75 -14.23 -27.53
N ASP A 208 16.69 -15.44 -28.09
CA ASP A 208 15.95 -16.57 -27.52
C ASP A 208 16.44 -16.92 -26.09
N LEU A 209 17.77 -16.89 -25.88
CA LEU A 209 18.35 -17.11 -24.55
C LEU A 209 18.01 -15.97 -23.57
N ALA A 210 17.99 -14.72 -24.04
CA ALA A 210 17.57 -13.58 -23.21
C ALA A 210 16.10 -13.71 -22.81
N GLU A 211 15.23 -14.13 -23.73
CA GLU A 211 13.82 -14.38 -23.44
C GLU A 211 13.64 -15.50 -22.40
N ILE A 212 14.38 -16.61 -22.52
CA ILE A 212 14.37 -17.69 -21.53
C ILE A 212 14.81 -17.17 -20.15
N LEU A 213 15.84 -16.32 -20.09
CA LEU A 213 16.30 -15.73 -18.85
C LEU A 213 15.24 -14.82 -18.22
N ASP A 214 14.54 -14.00 -19.01
CA ASP A 214 13.45 -13.15 -18.53
C ASP A 214 12.26 -13.98 -18.03
N GLN A 215 11.90 -15.07 -18.72
CA GLN A 215 10.87 -16.00 -18.26
C GLN A 215 11.26 -16.67 -16.93
N ILE A 216 12.51 -17.12 -16.78
CA ILE A 216 13.03 -17.68 -15.53
C ILE A 216 13.01 -16.63 -14.42
N ALA A 217 13.42 -15.39 -14.71
CA ALA A 217 13.38 -14.30 -13.74
C ALA A 217 11.96 -13.97 -13.31
N GLY A 218 10.98 -14.00 -14.22
CA GLY A 218 9.56 -13.85 -13.93
C GLY A 218 9.05 -14.96 -13.00
N LEU A 219 9.38 -16.23 -13.28
CA LEU A 219 9.02 -17.36 -12.43
C LEU A 219 9.67 -17.27 -11.03
N LEU A 220 10.91 -16.79 -10.95
CA LEU A 220 11.62 -16.60 -9.69
C LEU A 220 11.06 -15.42 -8.89
N ALA A 221 10.66 -14.32 -9.55
CA ALA A 221 10.03 -13.17 -8.91
C ALA A 221 8.65 -13.51 -8.32
N LEU A 222 7.96 -14.52 -8.87
CA LEU A 222 6.74 -15.09 -8.31
C LEU A 222 6.99 -16.01 -7.09
N THR A 223 8.26 -16.24 -6.71
CA THR A 223 8.64 -17.10 -5.58
C THR A 223 9.70 -16.37 -4.73
N PRO A 224 9.34 -15.46 -3.79
CA PRO A 224 8.73 -15.86 -2.51
C PRO A 224 7.85 -14.77 -1.83
N GLY A 225 6.58 -15.11 -1.51
CA GLY A 225 5.83 -14.36 -0.48
C GLY A 225 4.35 -14.07 -0.73
N SER A 226 3.69 -14.65 -1.74
CA SER A 226 2.27 -14.40 -1.98
C SER A 226 1.36 -15.39 -1.25
N THR A 227 0.23 -14.86 -0.81
CA THR A 227 -0.84 -15.52 -0.05
C THR A 227 -1.52 -16.63 -0.85
N GLY A 228 -2.08 -17.63 -0.16
CA GLY A 228 -2.55 -18.90 -0.76
C GLY A 228 -3.61 -18.81 -1.87
N GLU A 229 -4.23 -17.66 -2.10
CA GLU A 229 -5.16 -17.42 -3.22
C GLU A 229 -4.40 -17.28 -4.56
N ASP A 230 -3.21 -16.66 -4.57
CA ASP A 230 -2.38 -16.49 -5.77
C ASP A 230 -1.71 -17.81 -6.22
N GLN A 231 -1.58 -18.77 -5.29
CA GLN A 231 -1.01 -20.09 -5.56
C GLN A 231 -1.98 -20.98 -6.37
N GLU A 232 -3.30 -20.85 -6.16
CA GLU A 232 -4.31 -21.61 -6.90
C GLU A 232 -4.44 -21.11 -8.34
N GLU A 233 -4.38 -19.80 -8.56
CA GLU A 233 -4.34 -19.21 -9.91
C GLU A 233 -3.04 -19.58 -10.66
N LEU A 234 -1.89 -19.59 -9.97
CA LEU A 234 -0.62 -20.04 -10.53
C LEU A 234 -0.66 -21.53 -10.92
N ASN A 235 -1.21 -22.38 -10.07
CA ASN A 235 -1.36 -23.81 -10.37
C ASN A 235 -2.30 -24.01 -11.58
N SER A 236 -3.37 -23.22 -11.69
CA SER A 236 -4.27 -23.25 -12.85
C SER A 236 -3.57 -22.78 -14.13
N ALA A 237 -2.71 -21.76 -14.07
CA ALA A 237 -1.94 -21.29 -15.22
C ALA A 237 -0.87 -22.32 -15.64
N LEU A 238 -0.20 -22.96 -14.67
CA LEU A 238 0.74 -24.05 -14.93
C LEU A 238 0.05 -25.28 -15.55
N ASP A 239 -1.13 -25.64 -15.07
CA ASP A 239 -1.93 -26.72 -15.64
C ASP A 239 -2.40 -26.37 -17.06
N GLN A 240 -2.70 -25.09 -17.34
CA GLN A 240 -3.03 -24.63 -18.68
C GLN A 240 -1.82 -24.73 -19.63
N VAL A 241 -0.63 -24.28 -19.20
CA VAL A 241 0.61 -24.41 -19.98
C VAL A 241 0.94 -25.88 -20.23
N ARG A 242 0.79 -26.74 -19.23
CA ARG A 242 0.97 -28.18 -19.37
C ARG A 242 0.03 -28.79 -20.42
N ASN A 243 -1.24 -28.41 -20.42
CA ASN A 243 -2.21 -28.89 -21.41
C ASN A 243 -1.89 -28.41 -22.83
N ILE A 244 -1.43 -27.15 -22.97
CA ILE A 244 -1.00 -26.61 -24.27
C ILE A 244 0.22 -27.37 -24.78
N LEU A 245 1.22 -27.62 -23.92
CA LEU A 245 2.41 -28.38 -24.29
C LEU A 245 2.08 -29.82 -24.65
N ASP A 246 1.17 -30.48 -23.93
CA ASP A 246 0.73 -31.85 -24.24
C ASP A 246 0.03 -31.92 -25.62
N TYR A 247 -0.80 -30.91 -25.92
CA TYR A 247 -1.41 -30.76 -27.24
C TYR A 247 -0.36 -30.53 -28.34
N GLN A 248 0.61 -29.66 -28.10
CA GLN A 248 1.69 -29.36 -29.05
C GLN A 248 2.58 -30.59 -29.30
N ILE A 249 2.92 -31.36 -28.26
CA ILE A 249 3.68 -32.61 -28.39
C ILE A 249 2.89 -33.62 -29.23
N THR A 250 1.59 -33.78 -28.95
CA THR A 250 0.71 -34.67 -29.74
C THR A 250 0.61 -34.20 -31.19
N ALA A 251 0.50 -32.89 -31.44
CA ALA A 251 0.47 -32.33 -32.78
C ALA A 251 1.79 -32.59 -33.52
N LEU A 252 2.94 -32.37 -32.88
CA LEU A 252 4.25 -32.65 -33.47
C LEU A 252 4.45 -34.13 -33.77
N GLN A 253 3.99 -35.03 -32.89
CA GLN A 253 3.99 -36.47 -33.15
C GLN A 253 3.15 -36.82 -34.37
N SER A 254 1.96 -36.23 -34.51
CA SER A 254 1.10 -36.44 -35.68
C SER A 254 1.74 -35.93 -36.98
N ILE A 255 2.43 -34.78 -36.93
CA ILE A 255 3.16 -34.23 -38.07
C ILE A 255 4.31 -35.17 -38.46
N ASN A 256 5.06 -35.68 -37.49
CA ASN A 256 6.15 -36.62 -37.74
C ASN A 256 5.63 -37.95 -38.34
N GLU A 257 4.48 -38.46 -37.89
CA GLU A 257 3.84 -39.63 -38.49
C GLU A 257 3.44 -39.38 -39.96
N ILE A 258 2.88 -38.19 -40.25
CA ILE A 258 2.54 -37.78 -41.61
C ILE A 258 3.82 -37.65 -42.47
N GLU A 259 4.87 -37.05 -41.94
CA GLU A 259 6.17 -36.91 -42.63
C GLU A 259 6.74 -38.28 -42.98
N MET A 260 6.73 -39.22 -42.05
CA MET A 260 7.17 -40.60 -42.29
C MET A 260 6.32 -41.32 -43.35
N ASP A 261 5.00 -41.13 -43.36
CA ASP A 261 4.13 -41.72 -44.38
C ASP A 261 4.36 -41.12 -45.76
N VAL A 262 4.55 -39.80 -45.84
CA VAL A 262 4.91 -39.09 -47.08
C VAL A 262 6.26 -39.58 -47.59
N ALA A 263 7.28 -39.68 -46.73
CA ALA A 263 8.60 -40.18 -47.10
C ALA A 263 8.54 -41.62 -47.66
N LYS A 264 7.75 -42.50 -47.05
CA LYS A 264 7.51 -43.87 -47.57
C LYS A 264 6.85 -43.85 -48.94
N LYS A 265 5.82 -43.02 -49.14
CA LYS A 265 5.15 -42.87 -50.44
C LYS A 265 6.10 -42.36 -51.51
N PHE A 266 6.98 -41.41 -51.18
CA PHE A 266 8.03 -40.94 -52.09
C PHE A 266 9.02 -42.05 -52.45
N ALA A 267 9.49 -42.85 -51.50
CA ALA A 267 10.40 -43.97 -51.78
C ALA A 267 9.75 -45.01 -52.71
N VAL A 268 8.47 -45.33 -52.52
CA VAL A 268 7.71 -46.23 -53.41
C VAL A 268 7.55 -45.62 -54.81
N MET A 269 7.29 -44.31 -54.91
CA MET A 269 7.23 -43.64 -56.22
C MET A 269 8.59 -43.63 -56.92
N GLU A 270 9.67 -43.41 -56.18
CA GLU A 270 11.04 -43.46 -56.71
C GLU A 270 11.37 -44.86 -57.26
N GLU A 271 11.05 -45.92 -56.52
CA GLU A 271 11.21 -47.30 -56.99
C GLU A 271 10.37 -47.59 -58.25
N ARG A 272 9.13 -47.08 -58.30
CA ARG A 272 8.25 -47.26 -59.47
C ARG A 272 8.80 -46.54 -60.70
N LEU A 273 9.26 -45.29 -60.55
CA LEU A 273 9.90 -44.52 -61.62
C LEU A 273 11.18 -45.20 -62.12
N GLU A 274 11.96 -45.79 -61.23
CA GLU A 274 13.17 -46.53 -61.61
C GLU A 274 12.84 -47.84 -62.36
N SER A 275 11.73 -48.49 -62.03
CA SER A 275 11.23 -49.64 -62.78
C SER A 275 10.69 -49.26 -64.17
N GLU A 276 9.98 -48.14 -64.28
CA GLU A 276 9.48 -47.61 -65.57
C GLU A 276 10.64 -47.17 -66.47
N ARG A 277 11.71 -46.59 -65.90
CA ARG A 277 12.93 -46.23 -66.64
C ARG A 277 13.67 -47.43 -67.22
N LYS A 278 13.62 -48.60 -66.56
CA LYS A 278 14.29 -49.83 -67.03
C LYS A 278 13.49 -50.59 -68.10
N LEU A 279 12.23 -50.23 -68.30
CA LEU A 279 11.33 -50.82 -69.30
C LEU A 279 11.32 -50.06 -70.63
N HIS A 280 11.95 -48.88 -70.70
CA HIS A 280 12.15 -48.07 -71.90
C HIS A 280 13.60 -48.12 -72.38
#